data_AF-A0A517L014-F1
#
_entry.id   AF-A0A517L014-F1
#
_cell.length_a   1.000
_cell.length_b   1.000
_cell.length_c   1.000
_cell.angle_alpha   90.00
_cell.angle_beta   90.00
_cell.angle_gamma   90.00
#
_symmetry.space_group_name_H-M   'P 1'
#
loop_
_entity.id
_entity.type
_entity.pdbx_description
1 polymer ?
#
loop_
_entity_poly.entity_id
_entity_poly.type
_entity_poly.pdbx_seq_one_letter_code
_entity_poly.pdbx_strand_id
1 'polypeptide(L)'
;MHFTSYLITTLLTVAPALVHANDCEHWQSIYVLKCDVPNKGPDPVPTACRNGTLEEHLPIFKKTRRNFMDFAYLNGGFCSGGCYDVVKKMKGRLGWTFQMTCLIPRANKKHIGKFKEPPQDLERLDDHKCDVNCMPAIGANQDCYVSFGRC
;
A
#
# COMPACT_ATOMS: atom_id res chain seq x y z
N MET A 1 -17.65 45.51 44.49
CA MET A 1 -17.26 44.88 43.22
C MET A 1 -16.03 44.02 43.46
N HIS A 2 -16.18 42.70 43.63
CA HIS A 2 -15.04 41.79 43.64
C HIS A 2 -15.20 40.81 42.48
N PHE A 3 -14.24 40.94 41.58
CA PHE A 3 -14.12 40.26 40.31
C PHE A 3 -13.68 38.80 40.52
N THR A 4 -14.49 37.88 39.98
CA THR A 4 -14.10 36.79 39.08
C THR A 4 -12.62 36.36 39.10
N SER A 5 -12.26 35.34 39.89
CA SER A 5 -10.91 34.71 39.80
C SER A 5 -10.83 33.21 40.14
N TYR A 6 -11.89 32.43 39.97
CA TYR A 6 -11.84 30.98 40.31
C TYR A 6 -12.32 30.03 39.20
N LEU A 7 -12.24 30.44 37.92
CA LEU A 7 -12.73 29.62 36.79
C LEU A 7 -11.75 29.51 35.61
N ILE A 8 -10.43 29.53 35.86
CA ILE A 8 -9.43 29.35 34.78
C ILE A 8 -8.27 28.42 35.17
N THR A 9 -8.54 27.33 35.90
CA THR A 9 -7.49 26.32 36.18
C THR A 9 -7.90 24.88 35.89
N THR A 10 -9.14 24.62 35.44
CA THR A 10 -9.62 23.25 35.15
C THR A 10 -9.79 22.92 33.67
N LEU A 11 -9.34 23.79 32.74
CA LEU A 11 -9.48 23.57 31.29
C LEU A 11 -8.19 23.07 30.59
N LEU A 12 -7.28 22.42 31.32
CA LEU A 12 -6.00 21.92 30.79
C LEU A 12 -5.65 20.48 31.19
N THR A 13 -6.65 19.67 31.56
CA THR A 13 -6.44 18.23 31.72
C THR A 13 -7.43 17.50 30.82
N VAL A 14 -6.93 16.51 30.09
CA VAL A 14 -7.63 15.74 29.05
C VAL A 14 -7.78 16.44 27.68
N ALA A 15 -6.73 17.12 27.21
CA ALA A 15 -6.41 16.88 25.81
C ALA A 15 -5.95 15.41 25.77
N PRO A 16 -6.66 14.48 25.08
CA PRO A 16 -6.09 13.18 24.85
C PRO A 16 -4.75 13.45 24.20
N ALA A 17 -3.66 13.04 24.83
CA ALA A 17 -2.40 12.98 24.15
C ALA A 17 -2.70 12.11 22.93
N LEU A 18 -2.84 12.76 21.76
CA LEU A 18 -2.73 12.13 20.46
C LEU A 18 -1.25 11.75 20.39
N VAL A 19 -0.88 10.75 21.20
CA VAL A 19 0.42 10.14 21.30
C VAL A 19 0.71 9.67 19.90
N HIS A 20 1.53 10.42 19.17
CA HIS A 20 2.50 10.02 18.13
C HIS A 20 2.33 8.66 17.42
N ALA A 21 1.10 8.21 17.20
CA ALA A 21 0.74 6.87 16.73
C ALA A 21 0.79 6.77 15.20
N ASN A 22 1.55 7.66 14.54
CA ASN A 22 1.31 8.04 13.14
C ASN A 22 2.56 7.92 12.25
N ASP A 23 3.62 7.25 12.69
CA ASP A 23 4.85 7.10 11.89
C ASP A 23 4.77 5.97 10.85
N CYS A 24 3.73 5.13 10.93
CA CYS A 24 3.46 4.07 9.97
C CYS A 24 2.08 4.19 9.32
N GLU A 25 1.94 3.55 8.17
CA GLU A 25 0.69 3.46 7.41
C GLU A 25 0.49 2.08 6.80
N HIS A 26 -0.75 1.76 6.44
CA HIS A 26 -1.02 0.66 5.53
C HIS A 26 -0.58 1.07 4.13
N TRP A 27 0.29 0.29 3.52
CA TRP A 27 0.74 0.54 2.16
C TRP A 27 0.43 -0.66 1.27
N GLN A 28 -0.12 -0.40 0.10
CA GLN A 28 -0.42 -1.38 -0.93
C GLN A 28 0.23 -0.93 -2.24
N SER A 29 0.96 -1.84 -2.87
CA SER A 29 1.43 -1.68 -4.25
C SER A 29 0.75 -2.72 -5.13
N ILE A 30 0.09 -2.25 -6.19
CA ILE A 30 -0.51 -3.11 -7.21
C ILE A 30 0.37 -3.05 -8.45
N TYR A 31 0.95 -4.19 -8.81
CA TYR A 31 1.74 -4.35 -10.02
C TYR A 31 0.87 -4.92 -11.12
N VAL A 32 0.78 -4.22 -12.24
CA VAL A 32 -0.01 -4.59 -13.40
C VAL A 32 0.90 -4.70 -14.60
N LEU A 33 0.78 -5.78 -15.38
CA LEU A 33 1.54 -5.91 -16.62
C LEU A 33 1.07 -4.84 -17.61
N LYS A 34 2.02 -4.08 -18.15
CA LYS A 34 1.79 -3.07 -19.20
C LYS A 34 1.23 -3.75 -20.43
N CYS A 35 0.50 -2.97 -21.22
CA CYS A 35 -0.08 -3.44 -22.45
C CYS A 35 0.66 -2.75 -23.59
N ASP A 36 1.28 -3.54 -24.47
CA ASP A 36 2.12 -3.02 -25.56
C ASP A 36 1.32 -2.37 -26.69
N VAL A 37 0.00 -2.29 -26.58
CA VAL A 37 -0.83 -1.76 -27.67
C VAL A 37 -0.80 -0.23 -27.61
N PRO A 38 -0.15 0.45 -28.58
CA PRO A 38 -0.25 1.89 -28.65
C PRO A 38 -1.71 2.23 -28.99
N ASN A 39 -2.35 3.07 -28.18
CA ASN A 39 -3.64 3.69 -28.49
C ASN A 39 -3.50 4.59 -29.73
N LYS A 40 -3.42 3.99 -30.93
CA LYS A 40 -3.29 4.67 -32.23
C LYS A 40 -4.59 4.58 -33.05
N GLY A 41 -5.73 4.39 -32.39
CA GLY A 41 -7.06 4.42 -33.02
C GLY A 41 -7.90 5.60 -32.51
N PRO A 42 -8.87 6.09 -33.32
CA PRO A 42 -9.78 7.17 -32.92
C PRO A 42 -10.72 6.79 -31.77
N ASP A 43 -10.89 5.49 -31.52
CA ASP A 43 -11.58 4.96 -30.34
C ASP A 43 -10.54 4.37 -29.37
N PRO A 44 -10.34 4.96 -28.17
CA PRO A 44 -9.42 4.46 -27.15
C PRO A 44 -10.06 3.30 -26.38
N VAL A 45 -10.68 2.34 -27.07
CA VAL A 45 -11.08 1.09 -26.42
C VAL A 45 -9.77 0.33 -26.20
N PRO A 46 -9.36 0.05 -24.94
CA PRO A 46 -8.14 -0.70 -24.68
C PRO A 46 -8.34 -2.10 -25.28
N THR A 47 -7.82 -2.31 -26.49
CA THR A 47 -7.82 -3.60 -27.15
C THR A 47 -7.03 -4.52 -26.24
N ALA A 48 -7.60 -5.69 -25.95
CA ALA A 48 -7.07 -6.63 -24.98
C ALA A 48 -5.54 -6.67 -24.95
N CYS A 49 -4.96 -6.58 -23.75
CA CYS A 49 -3.53 -6.79 -23.60
C CYS A 49 -3.26 -8.23 -24.03
N ARG A 50 -2.61 -8.40 -25.19
CA ARG A 50 -2.21 -9.72 -25.71
C ARG A 50 -0.99 -10.22 -24.95
N ASN A 51 -1.10 -10.22 -23.63
CA ASN A 51 0.00 -10.49 -22.72
C ASN A 51 0.11 -12.00 -22.53
N GLY A 52 0.49 -12.70 -23.61
CA GLY A 52 0.95 -14.09 -23.61
C GLY A 52 0.25 -15.05 -22.63
N THR A 53 1.06 -15.94 -22.08
CA THR A 53 0.68 -16.81 -20.95
C THR A 53 1.24 -16.25 -19.64
N LEU A 54 0.71 -16.69 -18.48
CA LEU A 54 1.23 -16.24 -17.19
C LEU A 54 2.69 -16.67 -17.01
N GLU A 55 3.02 -17.86 -17.52
CA GLU A 55 4.32 -18.50 -17.43
C GLU A 55 5.43 -17.64 -18.04
N GLU A 56 5.17 -16.98 -19.16
CA GLU A 56 6.09 -16.05 -19.82
C GLU A 56 6.46 -14.85 -18.93
N HIS A 57 5.48 -14.34 -18.18
CA HIS A 57 5.65 -13.16 -17.34
C HIS A 57 5.96 -13.50 -15.87
N LEU A 58 5.79 -14.74 -15.44
CA LEU A 58 6.01 -15.15 -14.05
C LEU A 58 7.41 -14.80 -13.51
N PRO A 59 8.52 -14.87 -14.30
CA PRO A 59 9.83 -14.45 -13.83
C PRO A 59 9.90 -12.97 -13.40
N ILE A 60 9.19 -12.07 -14.10
CA ILE A 60 9.20 -10.63 -13.75
C ILE A 60 8.45 -10.39 -12.44
N PHE A 61 7.29 -11.03 -12.26
CA PHE A 61 6.54 -10.96 -11.01
C PHE A 61 7.31 -11.58 -9.85
N LYS A 62 8.02 -12.70 -10.05
CA LYS A 62 8.89 -13.30 -9.02
C LYS A 62 10.05 -12.37 -8.63
N LYS A 63 10.66 -11.67 -9.58
CA LYS A 63 11.70 -10.67 -9.31
C LYS A 63 11.12 -9.48 -8.53
N THR A 64 9.99 -8.95 -8.97
CA THR A 64 9.28 -7.84 -8.31
C THR A 64 8.84 -8.21 -6.90
N ARG A 65 8.30 -9.42 -6.70
CA ARG A 65 7.94 -9.95 -5.38
C ARG A 65 9.14 -9.95 -4.44
N ARG A 66 10.28 -10.49 -4.88
CA ARG A 66 11.51 -10.49 -4.06
C ARG A 66 11.95 -9.08 -3.68
N ASN A 67 12.03 -8.17 -4.65
CA ASN A 67 12.39 -6.77 -4.39
C ASN A 67 11.43 -6.07 -3.42
N PHE A 68 10.13 -6.35 -3.54
CA PHE A 68 9.13 -5.83 -2.60
C PHE A 68 9.34 -6.44 -1.22
N MET A 69 9.49 -7.76 -1.10
CA MET A 69 9.70 -8.43 0.19
C MET A 69 10.95 -7.92 0.92
N ASP A 70 12.05 -7.70 0.19
CA ASP A 70 13.28 -7.13 0.76
C ASP A 70 13.04 -5.72 1.30
N PHE A 71 12.36 -4.88 0.51
CA PHE A 71 11.95 -3.56 0.95
C PHE A 71 11.00 -3.65 2.17
N ALA A 72 10.05 -4.57 2.14
CA ALA A 72 8.99 -4.66 3.11
C ALA A 72 9.50 -5.18 4.46
N TYR A 73 10.48 -6.08 4.44
CA TYR A 73 11.23 -6.50 5.62
C TYR A 73 11.95 -5.32 6.30
N LEU A 74 12.58 -4.44 5.52
CA LEU A 74 13.28 -3.28 6.07
C LEU A 74 12.35 -2.20 6.62
N ASN A 75 11.10 -2.12 6.13
CA ASN A 75 10.21 -0.98 6.38
C ASN A 75 8.94 -1.31 7.17
N GLY A 76 8.52 -2.57 7.21
CA GLY A 76 7.36 -3.04 7.97
C GLY A 76 7.71 -3.56 9.38
N GLY A 77 9.00 -3.75 9.68
CA GLY A 77 9.48 -4.23 10.97
C GLY A 77 8.84 -5.56 11.35
N PHE A 78 8.11 -5.57 12.48
CA PHE A 78 7.39 -6.76 12.96
C PHE A 78 6.30 -7.22 11.97
N CYS A 79 5.67 -6.29 11.25
CA CYS A 79 4.66 -6.58 10.23
C CYS A 79 5.23 -6.29 8.84
N SER A 80 6.23 -7.08 8.44
CA SER A 80 6.99 -6.91 7.19
C SER A 80 6.13 -6.96 5.93
N GLY A 81 4.93 -7.52 5.96
CA GLY A 81 4.03 -7.59 4.81
C GLY A 81 4.35 -8.72 3.84
N GLY A 82 3.71 -8.68 2.66
CA GLY A 82 3.70 -9.79 1.71
C GLY A 82 3.10 -9.44 0.36
N CYS A 83 3.24 -10.36 -0.60
CA CYS A 83 2.55 -10.30 -1.88
C CYS A 83 1.63 -11.50 -2.07
N TYR A 84 0.45 -11.24 -2.61
CA TYR A 84 -0.46 -12.27 -3.10
C TYR A 84 0.03 -12.87 -4.42
N ASP A 85 -0.63 -13.94 -4.85
CA ASP A 85 -0.37 -14.55 -6.14
C ASP A 85 -0.81 -13.70 -7.32
N VAL A 86 -0.15 -13.94 -8.45
CA VAL A 86 -0.45 -13.25 -9.69
C VAL A 86 -1.79 -13.75 -10.20
N VAL A 87 -2.72 -12.83 -10.42
CA VAL A 87 -4.08 -13.13 -10.86
C VAL A 87 -4.38 -12.46 -12.18
N LYS A 88 -5.21 -13.12 -12.98
CA LYS A 88 -5.78 -12.56 -14.21
C LYS A 88 -6.88 -11.57 -13.83
N LYS A 89 -6.80 -10.33 -14.31
CA LYS A 89 -7.78 -9.26 -14.05
C LYS A 89 -8.25 -8.63 -15.36
N MET A 90 -9.54 -8.29 -15.44
CA MET A 90 -10.07 -7.55 -16.58
C MET A 90 -9.45 -6.14 -16.64
N LYS A 91 -9.03 -5.72 -17.83
CA LYS A 91 -8.52 -4.37 -18.12
C LYS A 91 -9.27 -3.83 -19.34
N GLY A 92 -10.10 -2.81 -19.12
CA GLY A 92 -11.03 -2.31 -20.13
C GLY A 92 -12.19 -3.27 -20.43
N ARG A 93 -12.89 -3.03 -21.55
CA ARG A 93 -14.12 -3.75 -21.91
C ARG A 93 -13.90 -5.18 -22.41
N LEU A 94 -12.79 -5.43 -23.09
CA LEU A 94 -12.51 -6.71 -23.78
C LEU A 94 -11.15 -7.31 -23.41
N GLY A 95 -10.39 -6.63 -22.55
CA GLY A 95 -9.04 -7.01 -22.20
C GLY A 95 -8.90 -7.66 -20.85
N TRP A 96 -7.82 -8.41 -20.69
CA TRP A 96 -7.34 -8.85 -19.40
C TRP A 96 -5.85 -8.56 -19.29
N THR A 97 -5.34 -8.52 -18.07
CA THR A 97 -3.93 -8.39 -17.73
C THR A 97 -3.60 -9.28 -16.53
N PHE A 98 -2.33 -9.35 -16.18
CA PHE A 98 -1.86 -9.99 -14.95
C PHE A 98 -1.58 -8.92 -13.90
N GLN A 99 -2.02 -9.21 -12.68
CA GLN A 99 -1.87 -8.33 -11.53
C GLN A 99 -1.28 -9.09 -10.34
N MET A 100 -0.36 -8.46 -9.63
CA MET A 100 0.12 -8.91 -8.33
C MET A 100 -0.09 -7.78 -7.31
N THR A 101 -0.71 -8.10 -6.19
CA THR A 101 -0.93 -7.15 -5.10
C THR A 101 0.04 -7.44 -3.97
N CYS A 102 0.76 -6.43 -3.54
CA CYS A 102 1.67 -6.48 -2.41
C CYS A 102 1.23 -5.46 -1.35
N LEU A 103 1.42 -5.79 -0.07
CA LEU A 103 1.00 -4.95 1.04
C LEU A 103 2.00 -4.98 2.19
N ILE A 104 2.07 -3.89 2.92
CA ILE A 104 2.75 -3.75 4.20
C ILE A 104 1.74 -3.20 5.21
N PRO A 105 1.36 -3.98 6.23
CA PRO A 105 0.40 -3.53 7.24
C PRO A 105 0.88 -2.33 8.06
N ARG A 106 2.18 -2.17 8.30
CA ARG A 106 2.70 -1.07 9.14
C ARG A 106 3.97 -0.50 8.53
N ALA A 107 3.85 0.05 7.32
CA ALA A 107 4.98 0.61 6.58
C ALA A 107 5.45 1.92 7.20
N ASN A 108 6.75 2.06 7.45
CA ASN A 108 7.32 3.30 7.97
C ASN A 108 7.29 4.43 6.91
N LYS A 109 6.53 5.49 7.19
CA LYS A 109 6.31 6.62 6.28
C LYS A 109 7.59 7.30 5.81
N LYS A 110 8.65 7.30 6.62
CA LYS A 110 9.93 7.96 6.30
C LYS A 110 10.69 7.29 5.16
N HIS A 111 10.34 6.05 4.83
CA HIS A 111 11.12 5.23 3.91
C HIS A 111 10.33 4.76 2.68
N ILE A 112 9.00 4.83 2.72
CA ILE A 112 8.12 4.41 1.62
C ILE A 112 8.46 5.10 0.29
N GLY A 113 8.76 6.40 0.31
CA GLY A 113 9.16 7.15 -0.89
C GLY A 113 10.48 6.73 -1.53
N LYS A 114 11.23 5.79 -0.95
CA LYS A 114 12.51 5.27 -1.48
C LYS A 114 12.35 3.96 -2.25
N PHE A 115 11.13 3.46 -2.42
CA PHE A 115 10.93 2.19 -3.07
C PHE A 115 11.21 2.27 -4.57
N LYS A 116 12.09 1.37 -5.05
CA LYS A 116 12.58 1.36 -6.43
C LYS A 116 11.44 1.27 -7.43
N GLU A 117 11.54 1.99 -8.54
CA GLU A 117 10.60 1.88 -9.65
C GLU A 117 10.43 0.42 -10.13
N PRO A 118 9.21 0.03 -10.55
CA PRO A 118 8.97 -1.30 -11.08
C PRO A 118 9.80 -1.56 -12.36
N PRO A 119 10.06 -2.83 -12.70
CA PRO A 119 10.58 -3.19 -14.02
C PRO A 119 9.76 -2.56 -15.16
N GLN A 120 10.41 -2.30 -16.30
CA GLN A 120 9.82 -1.56 -17.42
C GLN A 120 8.47 -2.09 -17.88
N ASP A 121 8.25 -3.40 -17.84
CA ASP A 121 7.00 -4.04 -18.32
C ASP A 121 5.87 -4.02 -17.29
N LEU A 122 6.11 -3.53 -16.06
CA LEU A 122 5.10 -3.41 -15.02
C LEU A 122 4.76 -1.94 -14.76
N GLU A 123 3.46 -1.65 -14.66
CA GLU A 123 2.91 -0.47 -14.01
C GLU A 123 2.80 -0.76 -12.51
N ARG A 124 3.18 0.20 -11.67
CA ARG A 124 2.91 0.16 -10.22
C ARG A 124 1.89 1.23 -9.88
N LEU A 125 0.86 0.85 -9.15
CA LEU A 125 -0.12 1.74 -8.53
C LEU A 125 0.05 1.60 -7.03
N ASP A 126 0.46 2.67 -6.38
CA ASP A 126 0.64 2.70 -4.92
C ASP A 126 -0.60 3.34 -4.27
N ASP A 127 -1.09 2.71 -3.20
CA ASP A 127 -2.14 3.25 -2.34
C ASP A 127 -1.67 3.21 -0.88
N HIS A 128 -1.92 4.30 -0.16
CA HIS A 128 -1.49 4.55 1.20
C HIS A 128 -2.72 4.89 2.03
N LYS A 129 -2.94 4.18 3.14
CA LYS A 129 -4.15 4.30 3.97
C LYS A 129 -3.80 4.21 5.44
N CYS A 130 -4.59 4.91 6.26
CA CYS A 130 -4.63 4.84 7.73
C CYS A 130 -3.31 5.16 8.43
N ASP A 131 -3.36 6.03 9.44
CA ASP A 131 -2.23 6.22 10.35
C ASP A 131 -2.26 5.13 11.42
N VAL A 132 -1.18 4.35 11.51
CA VAL A 132 -1.08 3.22 12.44
C VAL A 132 0.24 3.22 13.20
N ASN A 133 0.20 2.63 14.40
CA ASN A 133 1.43 2.35 15.15
C ASN A 133 2.36 1.44 14.35
N CYS A 134 3.66 1.72 14.38
CA CYS A 134 4.65 0.87 13.73
C CYS A 134 4.82 -0.51 14.39
N MET A 135 4.49 -0.60 15.69
CA MET A 135 4.47 -1.86 16.42
C MET A 135 3.07 -2.11 16.98
N PRO A 136 2.56 -3.35 16.92
CA PRO A 136 1.33 -3.69 17.63
C PRO A 136 1.57 -3.48 19.13
N ALA A 137 0.66 -2.76 19.79
CA ALA A 137 0.73 -2.59 21.23
C ALA A 137 0.43 -3.94 21.93
N ILE A 138 1.33 -4.36 22.82
CA ILE A 138 1.18 -5.60 23.60
C ILE A 138 -0.10 -5.47 24.44
N GLY A 139 -1.04 -6.40 24.26
CA GLY A 139 -2.33 -6.42 24.96
C GLY A 139 -3.46 -5.62 24.29
N ALA A 140 -3.23 -5.00 23.13
CA ALA A 140 -4.23 -4.17 22.43
C ALA A 140 -4.98 -4.90 21.30
N ASN A 141 -4.91 -6.24 21.20
CA ASN A 141 -5.44 -7.03 20.08
C ASN A 141 -5.02 -6.49 18.69
N GLN A 142 -3.86 -5.86 18.60
CA GLN A 142 -3.28 -5.41 17.36
C GLN A 142 -2.42 -6.55 16.79
N ASP A 143 -2.73 -6.99 15.58
CA ASP A 143 -1.92 -7.96 14.86
C ASP A 143 -1.35 -7.32 13.58
N CYS A 144 -0.78 -8.18 12.73
CA CYS A 144 -0.32 -7.81 11.38
C CYS A 144 -1.38 -8.05 10.31
N TYR A 145 -2.61 -8.44 10.69
CA TYR A 145 -3.68 -8.60 9.73
C TYR A 145 -4.15 -7.21 9.29
N VAL A 146 -4.29 -7.04 7.98
CA VAL A 146 -4.82 -5.80 7.41
C VAL A 146 -5.91 -6.12 6.39
N SER A 147 -7.08 -5.54 6.62
CA SER A 147 -8.10 -5.38 5.59
C SER A 147 -7.89 -4.01 4.98
N PHE A 148 -7.12 -3.95 3.88
CA PHE A 148 -6.80 -2.68 3.23
C PHE A 148 -8.08 -1.89 2.89
N GLY A 149 -8.16 -0.63 3.32
CA GLY A 149 -9.35 0.22 3.20
C GLY A 149 -10.25 0.30 4.45
N ARG A 150 -9.95 -0.45 5.52
CA ARG A 150 -10.56 -0.25 6.84
C ARG A 150 -9.51 0.26 7.83
N CYS A 151 -9.73 1.48 8.32
CA CYS A 151 -9.19 1.99 9.57
C CYS A 151 -10.33 1.90 10.60
#